data_AF-J3AD56-F1
#
_entry.id   AF-J3AD56-F1
#
_cell.length_a   1.000
_cell.length_b   1.000
_cell.length_c   1.000
_cell.angle_alpha   90.00
_cell.angle_beta   90.00
_cell.angle_gamma   90.00
#
_symmetry.space_group_name_H-M   'P 1'
#
loop_
_entity.id
_entity.type
_entity.pdbx_description
1 polymer ?
#
loop_
_entity_poly.entity_id
_entity_poly.type
_entity_poly.pdbx_seq_one_letter_code
_entity_poly.pdbx_strand_id
1 'polypeptide(L)'
;MLGSGLVALLVLTFVSLTQGMADISLRSVVQAIIAPQDISDHHMIQGVRLPRTVMGLLSGAALAIAGALMQTVTRNPLASETTLGVNAGAYFFVVFGMVFWPSFLHEHPLPFAMAGGILAAVTVYFMSGGRKGSP
;
A
#
# COMPACT_ATOMS: atom_id res chain seq x y z
N MET A 1 12.93 -7.05 -20.41
CA MET A 1 12.12 -7.35 -19.19
C MET A 1 11.48 -6.10 -18.57
N LEU A 2 12.16 -4.95 -18.49
CA LEU A 2 11.55 -3.70 -17.99
C LEU A 2 10.36 -3.20 -18.83
N GLY A 3 10.48 -3.27 -20.17
CA GLY A 3 9.42 -2.82 -21.08
C GLY A 3 8.10 -3.59 -20.94
N SER A 4 8.15 -4.92 -20.77
CA SER A 4 6.96 -5.73 -20.57
C SER A 4 6.27 -5.46 -19.22
N GLY A 5 7.06 -5.19 -18.17
CA GLY A 5 6.53 -4.81 -16.86
C GLY A 5 5.80 -3.46 -16.88
N LEU A 6 6.36 -2.46 -17.57
CA LEU A 6 5.73 -1.16 -17.73
C LEU A 6 4.40 -1.25 -18.49
N VAL A 7 4.39 -2.01 -19.60
CA VAL A 7 3.17 -2.25 -20.39
C VAL A 7 2.10 -2.95 -19.55
N ALA A 8 2.47 -3.99 -18.81
CA ALA A 8 1.55 -4.69 -17.92
C ALA A 8 0.99 -3.76 -16.84
N LEU A 9 1.83 -2.91 -16.22
CA LEU A 9 1.40 -1.95 -15.19
C LEU A 9 0.42 -0.92 -15.74
N LEU A 10 0.66 -0.40 -16.95
CA LEU A 10 -0.28 0.51 -17.62
C LEU A 10 -1.62 -0.18 -17.88
N VAL A 11 -1.61 -1.38 -18.47
CA VAL A 11 -2.83 -2.15 -18.75
C VAL A 11 -3.61 -2.43 -17.47
N LEU A 12 -2.94 -2.88 -16.40
CA LEU A 12 -3.58 -3.18 -15.12
C LEU A 12 -4.14 -1.92 -14.44
N THR A 13 -3.50 -0.77 -14.60
CA THR A 13 -4.00 0.52 -14.11
C THR A 13 -5.32 0.88 -14.80
N PHE A 14 -5.39 0.73 -16.13
CA PHE A 14 -6.63 0.94 -16.89
C PHE A 14 -7.72 -0.06 -16.47
N VAL A 15 -7.38 -1.34 -16.32
CA VAL A 15 -8.32 -2.36 -15.85
C VAL A 15 -8.85 -2.00 -14.44
N SER A 16 -7.98 -1.62 -13.51
CA SER A 16 -8.36 -1.18 -12.15
C SER A 16 -9.33 0.00 -12.16
N LEU A 17 -9.15 0.96 -13.08
CA LEU A 17 -10.05 2.10 -13.20
C LEU A 17 -11.41 1.72 -13.80
N THR A 18 -11.44 0.73 -14.69
CA THR A 18 -12.69 0.24 -15.30
C THR A 18 -13.49 -0.70 -14.38
N GLN A 19 -12.84 -1.47 -13.51
CA GLN A 19 -13.53 -2.39 -12.60
C GLN A 19 -14.30 -1.66 -11.49
N GLY A 20 -15.62 -1.82 -11.47
CA GLY A 20 -16.52 -1.35 -10.41
C GLY A 20 -17.99 -1.59 -10.77
N MET A 21 -18.92 -1.23 -9.87
CA MET A 21 -20.35 -1.53 -10.04
C MET A 21 -21.06 -0.75 -11.17
N ALA A 22 -20.41 0.27 -11.74
CA ALA A 22 -20.89 0.99 -12.91
C ALA A 22 -20.03 0.61 -14.12
N ASP A 23 -20.67 0.26 -15.24
CA ASP A 23 -20.04 0.00 -16.53
C ASP A 23 -19.50 1.31 -17.13
N ILE A 24 -18.32 1.72 -16.65
CA ILE A 24 -17.66 2.94 -17.09
C ILE A 24 -16.78 2.62 -18.30
N SER A 25 -17.05 3.29 -19.41
CA SER A 25 -16.23 3.16 -20.63
C SER A 25 -14.82 3.77 -20.45
N LEU A 26 -13.82 3.23 -21.16
CA LEU A 26 -12.45 3.76 -21.18
C LEU A 26 -12.38 5.25 -21.55
N ARG A 27 -13.30 5.73 -22.40
CA ARG A 27 -13.38 7.16 -22.76
C ARG A 27 -13.82 8.01 -21.57
N SER A 28 -14.79 7.53 -20.79
CA SER A 28 -15.27 8.23 -19.60
C SER A 28 -14.18 8.39 -18.54
N VAL A 29 -13.27 7.40 -18.41
CA VAL A 29 -12.10 7.50 -17.50
C VAL A 29 -11.13 8.60 -17.93
N VAL A 30 -10.77 8.63 -19.21
CA VAL A 30 -9.86 9.66 -19.75
C VAL A 30 -10.50 11.05 -19.66
N GLN A 31 -11.80 11.16 -19.96
CA GLN A 31 -12.53 12.40 -19.88
C GLN A 31 -12.68 12.89 -18.44
N ALA A 32 -12.94 12.00 -17.48
CA ALA A 32 -12.99 12.33 -16.06
C ALA A 32 -11.65 12.88 -15.54
N ILE A 33 -10.51 12.52 -16.14
CA ILE A 33 -9.19 13.03 -15.73
C ILE A 33 -8.88 14.38 -16.40
N ILE A 34 -9.16 14.51 -17.70
CA ILE A 34 -8.75 15.68 -18.51
C ILE A 34 -9.75 16.82 -18.44
N ALA A 35 -11.04 16.52 -18.52
CA ALA A 35 -12.13 17.48 -18.56
C ALA A 35 -13.29 16.99 -17.68
N PRO A 36 -13.17 17.14 -16.34
CA PRO A 36 -14.19 16.71 -15.40
C PRO A 36 -15.51 17.41 -15.70
N GLN A 37 -16.61 16.68 -15.52
CA GLN A 37 -17.98 17.14 -15.75
C GLN A 37 -18.77 16.72 -14.51
N ASP A 38 -19.85 17.43 -14.20
CA ASP A 38 -20.69 17.17 -13.03
C ASP A 38 -21.64 15.98 -13.28
N ILE A 39 -21.04 14.80 -13.44
CA ILE A 39 -21.70 13.54 -13.75
C ILE A 39 -21.28 12.54 -12.68
N SER A 40 -22.21 11.73 -12.17
CA SER A 40 -21.97 10.77 -11.08
C SER A 40 -20.77 9.85 -11.33
N ASP A 41 -20.54 9.44 -12.58
CA ASP A 41 -19.41 8.60 -12.97
C ASP A 41 -18.06 9.29 -12.75
N HIS A 42 -17.94 10.58 -13.08
CA HIS A 42 -16.69 11.33 -12.94
C HIS A 42 -16.33 11.54 -11.47
N HIS A 43 -17.32 11.84 -10.62
CA HIS A 43 -17.14 11.95 -9.18
C HIS A 43 -16.71 10.61 -8.55
N MET A 44 -17.25 9.48 -9.01
CA MET A 44 -16.84 8.17 -8.53
C MET A 44 -15.41 7.81 -8.95
N ILE A 45 -15.02 8.16 -10.18
CA ILE A 45 -13.65 7.95 -10.68
C ILE A 45 -12.66 8.79 -9.87
N GLN A 46 -12.89 10.09 -9.72
CA GLN A 46 -11.95 10.99 -9.05
C GLN A 46 -11.97 10.86 -7.53
N GLY A 47 -13.13 10.60 -6.92
CA GLY A 47 -13.29 10.55 -5.48
C GLY A 47 -12.86 9.23 -4.85
N VAL A 48 -12.95 8.12 -5.60
CA VAL A 48 -12.71 6.78 -5.04
C VAL A 48 -11.75 5.95 -5.88
N ARG A 49 -12.03 5.76 -7.18
CA ARG A 49 -11.26 4.79 -8.00
C ARG A 49 -9.82 5.23 -8.25
N LEU A 50 -9.61 6.51 -8.59
CA LEU A 50 -8.30 7.07 -8.88
C LEU A 50 -7.43 7.12 -7.61
N PRO A 51 -7.89 7.69 -6.46
CA PRO A 51 -7.13 7.65 -5.22
C PRO A 51 -6.75 6.22 -4.80
N ARG A 52 -7.69 5.27 -4.90
CA ARG A 52 -7.44 3.85 -4.60
C ARG A 52 -6.36 3.23 -5.51
N THR A 53 -6.42 3.52 -6.81
CA THR A 53 -5.44 3.00 -7.78
C THR A 53 -4.05 3.59 -7.51
N VAL A 54 -3.97 4.89 -7.21
CA VAL A 54 -2.71 5.55 -6.82
C VAL A 54 -2.15 4.96 -5.52
N MET A 55 -2.98 4.76 -4.50
CA MET A 55 -2.56 4.11 -3.25
C MET A 55 -2.05 2.68 -3.50
N GLY A 56 -2.70 1.92 -4.38
CA GLY A 56 -2.25 0.59 -4.80
C GLY A 56 -0.88 0.61 -5.49
N LEU A 57 -0.67 1.55 -6.43
CA LEU A 57 0.61 1.71 -7.12
C LEU A 57 1.75 2.11 -6.16
N LEU A 58 1.49 3.09 -5.29
CA LEU A 58 2.48 3.59 -4.32
C LEU A 58 2.82 2.52 -3.29
N SER A 59 1.83 1.83 -2.73
CA SER A 59 2.06 0.74 -1.77
C SER A 59 2.79 -0.44 -2.41
N GLY A 60 2.41 -0.86 -3.61
CA GLY A 60 3.10 -1.92 -4.35
C GLY A 60 4.55 -1.58 -4.68
N ALA A 61 4.82 -0.33 -5.10
CA ALA A 61 6.18 0.15 -5.34
C ALA A 61 7.01 0.16 -4.04
N ALA A 62 6.44 0.64 -2.94
CA ALA A 62 7.11 0.65 -1.63
C ALA A 62 7.44 -0.75 -1.13
N LEU A 63 6.52 -1.72 -1.27
CA LEU A 63 6.75 -3.12 -0.93
C LEU A 63 7.83 -3.76 -1.80
N ALA A 64 7.80 -3.52 -3.12
CA ALA A 64 8.82 -4.02 -4.03
C ALA A 64 10.23 -3.49 -3.68
N ILE A 65 10.34 -2.20 -3.34
CA ILE A 65 11.60 -1.59 -2.90
C ILE A 65 12.04 -2.17 -1.55
N ALA A 66 11.13 -2.31 -0.58
CA ALA A 66 11.44 -2.88 0.73
C ALA A 66 11.92 -4.33 0.62
N GLY A 67 11.25 -5.16 -0.19
CA GLY A 67 11.63 -6.54 -0.46
C GLY A 67 13.00 -6.62 -1.13
N ALA A 68 13.25 -5.82 -2.18
CA ALA A 68 14.55 -5.76 -2.85
C ALA A 68 15.69 -5.34 -1.90
N LEU A 69 15.44 -4.36 -1.02
CA LEU A 69 16.40 -3.94 0.00
C LEU A 69 16.69 -5.07 1.00
N MET A 70 15.65 -5.76 1.50
CA MET A 70 15.82 -6.87 2.43
C MET A 70 16.58 -8.03 1.79
N GLN A 71 16.27 -8.40 0.55
CA GLN A 71 16.99 -9.42 -0.20
C GLN A 71 18.46 -9.04 -0.41
N THR A 72 18.74 -7.76 -0.66
CA THR A 72 20.12 -7.26 -0.86
C THR A 72 20.92 -7.27 0.43
N VAL A 73 20.34 -6.78 1.54
CA VAL A 73 20.99 -6.70 2.86
C VAL A 73 21.26 -8.10 3.41
N THR A 74 20.28 -8.99 3.32
CA THR A 74 20.40 -10.38 3.80
C THR A 74 21.16 -11.27 2.84
N ARG A 75 21.43 -10.80 1.61
CA ARG A 75 21.98 -11.61 0.49
C ARG A 75 21.19 -12.90 0.28
N ASN A 76 19.89 -12.86 0.57
CA ASN A 76 19.00 -14.01 0.49
C ASN A 76 17.81 -13.66 -0.41
N PRO A 77 17.70 -14.26 -1.62
CA PRO A 77 16.59 -13.99 -2.53
C PRO A 77 15.23 -14.48 -1.98
N LEU A 78 15.23 -15.29 -0.91
CA LEU A 78 14.02 -15.74 -0.22
C LEU A 78 13.59 -14.80 0.92
N ALA A 79 14.39 -13.77 1.23
CA ALA A 79 14.01 -12.78 2.24
C ALA A 79 12.86 -11.90 1.74
N SER A 80 11.93 -11.60 2.65
CA SER A 80 10.75 -10.77 2.39
C SER A 80 10.69 -9.64 3.43
N GLU A 81 10.16 -8.48 3.03
CA GLU A 81 9.87 -7.37 3.93
C GLU A 81 8.88 -7.75 5.03
N THR A 82 8.02 -8.74 4.77
CA THR A 82 7.04 -9.25 5.75
C THR A 82 7.69 -9.95 6.94
N THR A 83 8.95 -10.41 6.81
CA THR A 83 9.68 -11.11 7.88
C THR A 83 9.99 -10.20 9.08
N LEU A 84 10.01 -8.87 8.91
CA LEU A 84 10.21 -7.93 10.01
C LEU A 84 9.02 -7.81 10.97
N GLY A 85 7.89 -8.46 10.67
CA GLY A 85 6.70 -8.42 11.53
C GLY A 85 5.94 -7.09 11.53
N VAL A 86 6.31 -6.14 10.67
CA VAL A 86 5.69 -4.81 10.56
C VAL A 86 4.18 -4.90 10.35
N ASN A 87 3.74 -5.83 9.50
CA ASN A 87 2.31 -6.03 9.22
C ASN A 87 1.55 -6.52 10.46
N ALA A 88 2.11 -7.50 11.17
CA ALA A 88 1.51 -8.02 12.40
C ALA A 88 1.46 -6.96 13.52
N GLY A 89 2.53 -6.16 13.66
CA GLY A 89 2.58 -5.05 14.61
C GLY A 89 1.54 -3.97 14.31
N ALA A 90 1.41 -3.57 13.04
CA ALA A 90 0.41 -2.60 12.61
C ALA A 90 -1.01 -3.08 12.91
N TYR A 91 -1.35 -4.33 12.56
CA TYR A 91 -2.67 -4.89 12.85
C TYR A 91 -2.94 -4.99 14.35
N PHE A 92 -1.97 -5.45 15.14
CA PHE A 92 -2.12 -5.53 16.59
C PHE A 92 -2.49 -4.17 17.18
N PHE A 93 -1.80 -3.11 16.78
CA PHE A 93 -2.02 -1.78 17.33
C PHE A 93 -3.32 -1.13 16.83
N VAL A 94 -3.73 -1.43 15.60
CA VAL A 94 -5.05 -1.03 15.08
C VAL A 94 -6.18 -1.72 15.86
N VAL A 95 -6.08 -3.02 16.10
CA VAL A 95 -7.08 -3.76 16.91
C VAL A 95 -7.07 -3.27 18.36
N PHE A 96 -5.89 -3.00 18.92
CA PHE A 96 -5.76 -2.38 20.24
C PHE A 96 -6.48 -1.02 20.29
N GLY A 97 -6.22 -0.12 19.34
CA GLY A 97 -6.93 1.15 19.23
C GLY A 97 -8.44 0.98 19.06
N MET A 98 -8.88 -0.02 18.29
CA MET A 98 -10.30 -0.33 18.11
C MET A 98 -10.99 -0.75 19.41
N VAL A 99 -10.30 -1.50 20.29
CA VAL A 99 -10.85 -1.98 21.56
C VAL A 99 -10.89 -0.88 22.62
N PHE A 100 -9.82 -0.09 22.75
CA PHE A 100 -9.68 0.89 23.83
C PHE A 100 -10.16 2.30 23.47
N TRP A 101 -9.98 2.72 22.21
CA TRP A 101 -10.32 4.07 21.72
C TRP A 101 -10.92 4.06 20.30
N PRO A 102 -12.11 3.43 20.10
CA PRO A 102 -12.71 3.27 18.77
C PRO A 102 -12.96 4.60 18.04
N SER A 103 -13.42 5.64 18.74
CA SER A 103 -13.69 6.95 18.15
C SER A 103 -12.42 7.63 17.64
N PHE A 104 -11.34 7.57 18.42
CA PHE A 104 -10.06 8.19 18.06
C PHE A 104 -9.36 7.42 16.92
N LEU A 105 -9.47 6.09 16.90
CA LEU A 105 -9.01 5.27 15.77
C LEU A 105 -9.72 5.65 14.46
N HIS A 106 -11.03 5.93 14.52
CA HIS A 106 -11.80 6.30 13.33
C HIS A 106 -11.31 7.61 12.71
N GLU A 107 -10.99 8.60 13.54
CA GLU A 107 -10.46 9.90 13.08
C GLU A 107 -9.00 9.81 12.66
N HIS A 108 -8.21 8.97 13.32
CA HIS A 108 -6.76 8.87 13.14
C HIS A 108 -6.27 7.43 13.02
N PRO A 109 -6.60 6.69 11.95
CA PRO A 109 -6.19 5.29 11.80
C PRO A 109 -4.70 5.14 11.48
N LEU A 110 -4.12 6.12 10.77
CA LEU A 110 -2.75 6.05 10.25
C LEU A 110 -1.68 6.00 11.37
N PRO A 111 -1.74 6.86 12.42
CA PRO A 111 -0.76 6.81 13.51
C PRO A 111 -0.74 5.48 14.27
N PHE A 112 -1.89 4.81 14.45
CA PHE A 112 -1.94 3.51 15.12
C PHE A 112 -1.20 2.44 14.31
N ALA A 113 -1.50 2.33 13.01
CA ALA A 113 -0.83 1.38 12.14
C ALA A 113 0.68 1.64 12.06
N MET A 114 1.09 2.91 11.93
CA MET A 114 2.49 3.29 11.89
C MET A 114 3.22 3.00 13.21
N ALA A 115 2.63 3.34 14.36
CA ALA A 115 3.21 3.08 15.66
C ALA A 115 3.43 1.58 15.89
N GLY A 116 2.42 0.76 15.57
CA GLY A 116 2.52 -0.70 15.66
C GLY A 116 3.60 -1.28 14.75
N GLY A 117 3.65 -0.83 13.49
CA GLY A 117 4.64 -1.29 12.51
C GLY A 117 6.08 -0.92 12.88
N ILE A 118 6.31 0.33 13.30
CA ILE A 118 7.62 0.82 13.74
C ILE A 118 8.06 0.06 15.00
N LEU A 119 7.16 -0.10 15.98
CA LEU A 119 7.48 -0.80 17.21
C LEU A 119 7.88 -2.26 16.93
N ALA A 120 7.13 -2.96 16.07
CA ALA A 120 7.50 -4.31 15.66
C ALA A 120 8.87 -4.39 14.97
N ALA A 121 9.14 -3.50 14.00
CA ALA A 121 10.44 -3.44 13.32
C ALA A 121 11.59 -3.20 14.32
N VAL A 122 11.41 -2.26 15.25
CA VAL A 122 12.39 -1.92 16.28
C VAL A 122 12.63 -3.10 17.22
N THR A 123 11.57 -3.78 17.68
CA THR A 123 11.68 -4.97 18.53
C THR A 123 12.45 -6.08 17.83
N VAL A 124 12.12 -6.40 16.57
CA VAL A 124 12.84 -7.41 15.79
C VAL A 124 14.30 -7.02 15.57
N TYR A 125 14.58 -5.74 15.30
CA TYR A 125 15.95 -5.25 15.16
C TYR A 125 16.78 -5.44 16.44
N PHE A 126 16.21 -5.16 17.62
CA PHE A 126 16.91 -5.40 18.87
C PHE A 126 17.06 -6.89 19.19
N MET A 127 16.06 -7.71 18.91
CA MET A 127 16.11 -9.16 19.12
C MET A 127 17.11 -9.87 18.20
N SER A 128 17.30 -9.37 16.98
CA SER A 128 18.26 -9.91 16.00
C SER A 128 19.73 -9.50 16.27
N GLY A 129 20.00 -8.83 17.40
CA GLY A 129 21.36 -8.45 17.81
C GLY A 129 21.74 -7.00 17.50
N GLY A 130 20.80 -6.19 16.98
CA GLY A 130 20.97 -4.77 16.72
C GLY A 130 22.23 -4.47 15.89
N ARG A 131 23.09 -3.57 16.38
CA ARG A 131 24.36 -3.20 15.72
C ARG A 131 25.41 -4.32 15.66
N LYS A 132 25.24 -5.41 16.41
CA LYS A 132 26.20 -6.52 16.51
C LYS A 132 25.73 -7.78 15.79
N GLY A 133 24.55 -7.77 15.16
CA GLY A 133 24.08 -8.90 14.35
C GLY A 133 25.00 -9.10 13.15
N SER A 134 25.66 -10.25 13.05
CA SER A 134 26.31 -10.66 11.81
C SER A 134 25.25 -11.21 10.85
N PRO A 135 25.35 -10.94 9.54
CA PRO A 135 24.48 -11.56 8.54
C PRO A 135 24.62 -13.09 8.50
#